data_AF-A0A429WAG1-F1
#
_entry.id   AF-A0A429WAG1-F1
#
_cell.length_a   1.000
_cell.length_b   1.000
_cell.length_c   1.000
_cell.angle_alpha   90.00
_cell.angle_beta   90.00
_cell.angle_gamma   90.00
#
_symmetry.space_group_name_H-M   'P 1'
#
loop_
_entity.id
_entity.type
_entity.pdbx_description
1 polymer ?
#
loop_
_entity_poly.entity_id
_entity_poly.type
_entity_poly.pdbx_seq_one_letter_code
_entity_poly.pdbx_strand_id
1 'polypeptide(L)'
;MKKKSIWKLYGYGWVTLGFFLVSLIGHWFFGWFAYVDEQKNFGAPPEISGYLIQMSRDTLENWQSEFLQLIWQIGGLAFLLYVGSPQSKEGDDRMEAMIDAILAAVDPKNADALIEEIDEEYTGRHTDQRWTRMAKKGVS
;
A
#
# COMPACT_ATOMS: atom_id res chain seq x y z
N MET A 1 -19.22 -16.83 -20.79
CA MET A 1 -18.66 -15.91 -19.76
C MET A 1 -18.64 -14.49 -20.32
N LYS A 2 -19.39 -13.53 -19.73
CA LYS A 2 -19.30 -12.11 -20.14
C LYS A 2 -17.90 -11.58 -19.80
N LYS A 3 -17.12 -11.15 -20.80
CA LYS A 3 -15.82 -10.50 -20.57
C LYS A 3 -16.06 -9.25 -19.71
N LYS A 4 -15.50 -9.21 -18.50
CA LYS A 4 -15.55 -8.00 -17.66
C LYS A 4 -14.82 -6.89 -18.42
N SER A 5 -15.52 -5.79 -18.68
CA SER A 5 -14.95 -4.64 -19.39
C SER A 5 -13.85 -4.00 -18.55
N ILE A 6 -12.66 -3.81 -19.13
CA ILE A 6 -11.50 -3.14 -18.51
C ILE A 6 -11.91 -1.75 -18.00
N TRP A 7 -12.82 -1.07 -18.70
CA TRP A 7 -13.39 0.21 -18.31
C TRP A 7 -14.20 0.18 -17.00
N LYS A 8 -14.88 -0.94 -16.71
CA LYS A 8 -15.60 -1.12 -15.44
C LYS A 8 -14.69 -1.62 -14.32
N LEU A 9 -13.64 -2.37 -14.66
CA LEU A 9 -12.68 -2.90 -13.68
C LEU A 9 -11.76 -1.80 -13.13
N TYR A 10 -11.36 -0.85 -13.98
CA TYR A 10 -10.41 0.23 -13.65
C TYR A 10 -11.07 1.61 -13.67
N GLY A 11 -12.38 1.69 -13.44
CA GLY A 11 -13.12 2.97 -13.50
C GLY A 11 -12.50 4.06 -12.62
N TYR A 12 -12.08 3.71 -11.41
CA TYR A 12 -11.34 4.64 -10.53
C TYR A 12 -10.03 5.12 -11.16
N GLY A 13 -9.22 4.21 -11.71
CA GLY A 13 -7.95 4.55 -12.36
C GLY A 13 -8.12 5.52 -13.53
N TRP A 14 -9.17 5.35 -14.35
CA TRP A 14 -9.46 6.26 -15.45
C TRP A 14 -9.91 7.65 -14.98
N VAL A 15 -10.75 7.73 -13.94
CA VAL A 15 -11.18 9.00 -13.37
C VAL A 15 -9.99 9.75 -12.77
N THR A 16 -9.16 9.06 -11.97
CA THR A 16 -7.94 9.65 -11.39
C THR A 16 -6.96 10.09 -12.47
N LEU A 17 -6.75 9.28 -13.52
CA LEU A 17 -5.90 9.65 -14.65
C LEU A 17 -6.45 10.89 -15.38
N GLY A 18 -7.77 10.99 -15.54
CA GLY A 18 -8.43 12.16 -16.10
C GLY A 18 -8.13 13.43 -15.29
N PHE A 19 -8.33 13.39 -13.97
CA PHE A 19 -8.01 14.51 -13.09
C PHE A 19 -6.52 14.87 -13.15
N PHE A 20 -5.64 13.85 -13.15
CA PHE A 20 -4.20 14.04 -13.25
C PHE A 20 -3.78 14.74 -14.55
N LEU A 21 -4.33 14.33 -15.70
CA LEU A 21 -4.02 14.97 -16.97
C LEU A 21 -4.54 16.40 -17.04
N VAL A 22 -5.75 16.66 -16.52
CA VAL A 22 -6.30 18.03 -16.43
C VAL A 22 -5.43 18.91 -15.54
N SER A 23 -5.00 18.42 -14.37
CA SER A 23 -4.12 19.18 -13.49
C SER A 23 -2.74 19.38 -14.10
N LEU A 24 -2.19 18.40 -14.82
CA LEU A 24 -0.89 18.50 -15.48
C LEU A 24 -0.93 19.54 -16.60
N ILE A 25 -1.96 19.51 -17.44
CA ILE A 25 -2.18 20.51 -18.49
C ILE A 25 -2.35 21.90 -17.86
N GLY A 26 -3.14 22.01 -16.79
CA GLY A 26 -3.32 23.24 -16.05
C GLY A 26 -1.99 23.79 -15.49
N HIS A 27 -1.18 22.93 -14.88
CA HIS A 27 0.14 23.29 -14.34
C HIS A 27 1.04 23.89 -15.42
N TRP A 28 1.13 23.25 -16.58
CA TRP A 28 1.91 23.77 -17.71
C TRP A 28 1.30 25.07 -18.24
N PHE A 29 -0.02 25.11 -18.46
CA PHE A 29 -0.71 26.30 -18.96
C PHE A 29 -0.50 27.52 -18.08
N PHE A 30 -0.67 27.41 -16.76
CA PHE A 30 -0.40 28.50 -15.83
C PHE A 30 1.09 28.82 -15.73
N GLY A 31 1.96 27.80 -15.82
CA GLY A 31 3.41 27.97 -15.89
C GLY A 31 3.84 28.82 -17.08
N TRP A 32 3.14 28.76 -18.22
CA TRP A 32 3.44 29.61 -19.37
C TRP A 32 3.24 31.10 -19.05
N PHE A 33 2.16 31.45 -18.36
CA PHE A 33 1.94 32.85 -17.96
C PHE A 33 3.00 33.34 -16.98
N ALA A 34 3.39 32.50 -16.02
CA ALA A 34 4.47 32.82 -15.08
C ALA A 34 5.81 33.01 -15.81
N TYR A 35 6.16 32.09 -16.72
CA TYR A 35 7.38 32.16 -17.51
C TYR A 35 7.44 33.42 -18.40
N VAL A 36 6.34 33.75 -19.07
CA VAL A 36 6.27 34.95 -19.92
C VAL A 36 6.40 36.22 -19.07
N ASP A 37 5.79 36.26 -17.90
CA ASP A 37 5.92 37.40 -16.98
C ASP A 37 7.37 37.57 -16.48
N GLU A 38 8.00 36.46 -16.10
CA GLU A 38 9.41 36.41 -15.69
C GLU A 38 10.34 36.92 -16.80
N GLN A 39 10.20 36.41 -18.03
CA GLN A 39 10.99 36.84 -19.18
C GLN A 39 10.82 38.32 -19.49
N LYS A 40 9.58 38.85 -19.38
CA LYS A 40 9.31 40.30 -19.52
C LYS A 40 10.04 41.12 -18.46
N ASN A 41 10.06 40.67 -17.21
CA ASN A 41 10.77 41.33 -16.12
C ASN A 41 12.29 41.35 -16.35
N PHE A 42 12.84 40.33 -17.01
CA PHE A 42 14.25 40.26 -17.42
C PHE A 42 14.54 40.97 -18.76
N GLY A 43 13.53 41.53 -19.44
CA GLY A 43 13.71 42.16 -20.75
C GLY A 43 14.07 41.18 -21.88
N ALA A 44 13.83 39.88 -21.68
CA ALA A 44 14.11 38.83 -22.64
C ALA A 44 12.82 38.40 -23.38
N PRO A 45 12.90 38.02 -24.66
CA PRO A 45 11.77 37.38 -25.33
C PRO A 45 11.52 35.99 -24.73
N PRO A 46 10.24 35.56 -24.59
CA PRO A 46 9.93 34.20 -24.18
C PRO A 46 10.27 33.20 -25.28
N GLU A 47 11.04 32.17 -24.94
CA GLU A 47 11.41 31.08 -25.85
C GLU A 47 10.71 29.77 -25.46
N ILE A 48 10.14 29.07 -26.44
CA ILE A 48 9.43 27.80 -26.21
C ILE A 48 10.39 26.73 -25.67
N SER A 49 11.62 26.66 -26.17
CA SER A 49 12.65 25.72 -25.69
C SER A 49 12.97 25.94 -24.21
N GLY A 50 13.16 27.19 -23.79
CA GLY A 50 13.44 27.55 -22.40
C GLY A 50 12.28 27.16 -21.49
N TYR A 51 11.06 27.50 -21.89
CA TYR A 51 9.84 27.11 -21.17
C TYR A 51 9.70 25.60 -21.02
N LEU A 52 9.90 24.82 -22.09
CA LEU A 52 9.80 23.35 -22.03
C LEU A 52 10.81 22.75 -21.05
N ILE A 53 12.05 23.26 -21.04
CA ILE A 53 13.10 22.79 -20.11
C ILE A 53 12.74 23.14 -18.67
N GLN A 54 12.29 24.37 -18.41
CA GLN A 54 11.91 24.83 -17.08
C GLN A 54 10.72 24.02 -16.54
N MET A 55 9.63 23.93 -17.30
CA MET A 55 8.47 23.15 -16.86
C MET A 55 8.75 21.65 -16.70
N SER A 56 9.62 21.09 -17.54
CA SER A 56 10.04 19.69 -17.39
C SER A 56 10.83 19.49 -16.10
N ARG A 57 11.74 20.42 -15.78
CA ARG A 57 12.49 20.41 -14.53
C ARG A 57 11.54 20.52 -13.35
N ASP A 58 10.67 21.52 -13.33
CA ASP A 58 9.73 21.76 -12.22
C ASP A 58 8.81 20.55 -12.01
N THR A 59 8.32 19.95 -13.10
CA THR A 59 7.51 18.73 -13.05
C THR A 59 8.31 17.55 -12.47
N LEU A 60 9.56 17.37 -12.90
CA LEU A 60 10.42 16.27 -12.44
C LEU A 60 10.88 16.46 -10.99
N GLU A 61 11.15 17.68 -10.55
CA GLU A 61 11.49 18.01 -9.17
C GLU A 61 10.31 17.75 -8.24
N ASN A 62 9.10 18.17 -8.62
CA ASN A 62 7.88 17.85 -7.88
C ASN A 62 7.68 16.32 -7.81
N TRP A 63 7.77 15.63 -8.94
CA TRP A 63 7.63 14.17 -8.98
C TRP A 63 8.69 13.45 -8.14
N GLN A 64 9.96 13.87 -8.22
CA GLN A 64 11.05 13.29 -7.43
C GLN A 64 10.78 13.44 -5.93
N SER A 65 10.39 14.64 -5.49
CA SER A 65 10.15 14.91 -4.07
C SER A 65 8.96 14.13 -3.53
N GLU A 66 7.86 14.04 -4.28
CA GLU A 66 6.69 13.23 -3.91
C GLU A 66 7.04 11.74 -3.84
N PHE A 67 7.80 11.20 -4.79
CA PHE A 67 8.24 9.80 -4.76
C PHE A 67 9.13 9.52 -3.56
N LEU A 68 10.09 10.40 -3.28
CA LEU A 68 10.96 10.26 -2.11
C LEU A 68 10.15 10.31 -0.81
N GLN A 69 9.18 11.22 -0.72
CA GLN A 69 8.27 11.31 0.42
C GLN A 69 7.46 10.03 0.60
N LEU A 70 6.85 9.49 -0.46
CA LEU A 70 6.06 8.26 -0.40
C LEU A 70 6.91 7.05 0.02
N ILE A 71 8.11 6.91 -0.54
CA ILE A 71 9.05 5.86 -0.16
C ILE A 71 9.45 6.00 1.31
N TRP A 72 9.76 7.22 1.75
CA TRP A 72 10.12 7.49 3.13
C TRP A 72 8.96 7.18 4.09
N GLN A 73 7.74 7.56 3.74
CA GLN A 73 6.55 7.31 4.56
C GLN A 73 6.23 5.82 4.64
N ILE A 74 6.13 5.13 3.50
CA ILE A 74 5.79 3.69 3.46
C ILE A 74 6.93 2.87 4.04
N GLY A 75 8.17 3.11 3.61
CA GLY A 75 9.35 2.41 4.07
C GLY A 75 9.66 2.69 5.54
N GLY A 76 9.57 3.94 5.96
CA GLY A 76 9.74 4.34 7.36
C GLY A 76 8.66 3.75 8.26
N LEU A 77 7.38 3.79 7.86
CA LEU A 77 6.30 3.15 8.60
C LEU A 77 6.48 1.63 8.66
N ALA A 78 6.82 1.00 7.54
CA ALA A 78 7.08 -0.45 7.49
C ALA A 78 8.25 -0.83 8.40
N PHE A 79 9.33 -0.04 8.41
CA PHE A 79 10.47 -0.25 9.31
C PHE A 79 10.09 -0.08 10.78
N LEU A 80 9.35 0.98 11.12
CA LEU A 80 8.88 1.21 12.49
C LEU A 80 7.90 0.14 12.96
N LEU A 81 7.02 -0.38 12.09
CA LEU A 81 6.17 -1.52 12.40
C LEU A 81 6.99 -2.80 12.55
N TYR A 82 8.00 -3.01 11.72
CA TYR A 82 8.87 -4.18 11.80
C TYR A 82 9.69 -4.21 13.10
N VAL A 83 10.30 -3.08 13.47
CA VAL A 83 11.15 -2.96 14.68
C VAL A 83 10.31 -2.75 15.95
N GLY A 84 9.20 -2.02 15.82
CA GLY A 84 8.37 -1.54 16.92
C GLY A 84 7.07 -2.31 17.13
N SER A 85 6.94 -3.55 16.63
CA SER A 85 5.79 -4.42 16.93
C SER A 85 6.06 -5.54 17.95
N PRO A 86 6.57 -5.26 19.17
CA PRO A 86 6.44 -6.24 20.27
C PRO A 86 4.97 -6.54 20.57
N GLN A 87 4.03 -5.64 20.24
CA GLN A 87 2.59 -5.86 20.39
C GLN A 87 1.99 -6.97 19.51
N SER A 88 2.59 -7.35 18.38
CA SER A 88 2.08 -8.49 17.61
C SER A 88 2.37 -9.81 18.32
N LYS A 89 3.58 -9.96 18.88
CA LYS A 89 3.95 -11.13 19.68
C LYS A 89 3.19 -11.16 21.00
N GLU A 90 3.20 -10.06 21.76
CA GLU A 90 2.46 -9.98 23.03
C GLU A 90 0.94 -10.10 22.83
N GLY A 91 0.42 -9.67 21.68
CA GLY A 91 -0.98 -9.80 21.31
C GLY A 91 -1.38 -11.24 20.99
N ASP A 92 -0.56 -11.95 20.21
CA ASP A 92 -0.75 -13.36 19.90
C ASP A 92 -0.64 -14.21 21.19
N ASP A 93 0.42 -14.01 21.99
CA ASP A 93 0.61 -14.71 23.28
C ASP A 93 -0.56 -14.46 24.25
N ARG A 94 -1.09 -13.22 24.30
CA ARG A 94 -2.27 -12.90 25.13
C ARG A 94 -3.55 -13.52 24.59
N MET A 95 -3.70 -13.60 23.27
CA MET A 95 -4.85 -14.21 22.62
C MET A 95 -4.86 -15.72 22.87
N GLU A 96 -3.72 -16.39 22.72
CA GLU A 96 -3.54 -17.80 23.05
C GLU A 96 -3.92 -18.07 24.51
N ALA A 97 -3.36 -17.31 25.46
CA ALA A 97 -3.70 -17.46 26.88
C ALA A 97 -5.19 -17.23 27.18
N MET A 98 -5.87 -16.34 26.44
CA MET A 98 -7.31 -16.13 26.59
C MET A 98 -8.13 -17.29 26.02
N ILE A 99 -7.70 -17.86 24.89
CA ILE A 99 -8.35 -19.02 24.27
C ILE A 99 -8.19 -20.25 25.18
N ASP A 100 -7.01 -20.48 25.76
CA ASP A 100 -6.76 -21.58 26.69
C ASP A 100 -7.65 -21.48 27.93
N ALA A 101 -7.78 -20.27 28.49
CA ALA A 101 -8.65 -20.01 29.63
C ALA A 101 -10.14 -20.27 29.30
N ILE A 102 -10.57 -19.94 28.08
CA ILE A 102 -11.94 -20.23 27.60
C ILE A 102 -12.12 -21.74 27.42
N LEU A 103 -11.16 -22.43 26.80
CA LEU A 103 -11.24 -23.87 26.54
C LEU A 103 -11.31 -24.65 27.85
N ALA A 104 -10.47 -24.28 28.82
CA ALA A 104 -10.48 -24.83 30.18
C ALA A 104 -11.81 -24.58 30.92
N ALA A 105 -12.48 -23.46 30.65
CA ALA A 105 -13.78 -23.16 31.24
C ALA A 105 -14.95 -23.90 30.56
N VAL A 106 -14.85 -24.19 29.25
CA VAL A 106 -15.92 -24.81 28.45
C VAL A 106 -15.86 -26.33 28.49
N ASP A 107 -14.67 -26.93 28.39
CA ASP A 107 -14.48 -28.39 28.46
C ASP A 107 -13.25 -28.74 29.35
N PRO A 108 -13.40 -28.69 30.68
CA PRO A 108 -12.30 -28.90 31.61
C PRO A 108 -11.67 -30.30 31.55
N LYS A 109 -12.35 -31.29 30.97
CA LYS A 109 -11.89 -32.68 30.95
C LYS A 109 -10.97 -32.97 29.76
N ASN A 110 -11.18 -32.27 28.65
CA ASN A 110 -10.44 -32.49 27.41
C ASN A 110 -9.59 -31.29 27.00
N ALA A 111 -9.68 -30.15 27.70
CA ALA A 111 -8.95 -28.93 27.35
C ALA A 111 -7.43 -29.17 27.19
N ASP A 112 -6.79 -29.83 28.16
CA ASP A 112 -5.34 -30.07 28.11
C ASP A 112 -4.94 -30.94 26.92
N ALA A 113 -5.71 -31.99 26.61
CA ALA A 113 -5.44 -32.88 25.49
C ALA A 113 -5.67 -32.19 24.12
N LEU A 114 -6.66 -31.30 24.04
CA LEU A 114 -6.94 -30.52 22.83
C LEU A 114 -5.87 -29.44 22.60
N ILE A 115 -5.40 -28.78 23.66
CA ILE A 115 -4.31 -27.81 23.58
C ILE A 115 -3.03 -28.52 23.11
N GLU A 116 -2.70 -29.68 23.70
CA GLU A 116 -1.53 -30.47 23.33
C GLU A 116 -1.60 -30.98 21.87
N GLU A 117 -2.79 -31.42 21.41
CA GLU A 117 -3.01 -31.81 20.02
C GLU A 117 -2.86 -30.64 19.04
N ILE A 118 -3.36 -29.45 19.40
CA ILE A 118 -3.22 -28.23 18.61
C ILE A 118 -1.74 -27.83 18.57
N ASP A 119 -1.06 -27.78 19.70
CA ASP A 119 0.36 -27.44 19.76
C ASP A 119 1.20 -28.41 18.92
N GLU A 120 1.00 -29.73 19.05
CA GLU A 120 1.68 -30.72 18.21
C GLU A 120 1.40 -30.50 16.71
N GLU A 121 0.14 -30.24 16.31
CA GLU A 121 -0.22 -30.03 14.91
C GLU A 121 0.41 -28.76 14.29
N TYR A 122 0.62 -27.72 15.10
CA TYR A 122 1.13 -26.41 14.68
C TYR A 122 2.57 -26.11 15.09
N THR A 123 3.25 -27.01 15.82
CA THR A 123 4.69 -26.92 16.12
C THR A 123 5.51 -26.76 14.82
N GLY A 124 5.88 -25.51 14.51
CA GLY A 124 6.72 -25.17 13.37
C GLY A 124 6.05 -24.43 12.20
N ARG A 125 4.82 -23.91 12.31
CA ARG A 125 4.21 -23.10 11.24
C ARG A 125 3.72 -21.71 11.70
N HIS A 126 4.59 -20.73 11.54
CA HIS A 126 4.16 -19.38 11.13
C HIS A 126 3.86 -19.27 9.61
N THR A 127 3.80 -20.39 8.87
CA THR A 127 3.39 -20.38 7.45
C THR A 127 2.51 -21.58 7.11
N ASP A 128 1.26 -21.28 6.82
CA ASP A 128 0.12 -22.19 6.87
C ASP A 128 0.06 -23.20 5.70
N GLN A 129 0.03 -24.52 5.99
CA GLN A 129 -0.12 -25.62 5.00
C GLN A 129 -1.51 -26.27 5.03
N ARG A 130 -2.44 -25.77 5.84
CA ARG A 130 -3.76 -26.38 6.03
C ARG A 130 -4.71 -26.12 4.86
N TRP A 131 -4.69 -24.90 4.30
CA TRP A 131 -5.48 -24.54 3.12
C TRP A 131 -5.20 -25.45 1.92
N THR A 132 -3.95 -25.84 1.72
CA THR A 132 -3.52 -26.72 0.62
C THR A 132 -4.06 -28.14 0.74
N ARG A 133 -4.24 -28.65 1.97
CA ARG A 133 -4.83 -29.98 2.21
C ARG A 133 -6.36 -29.97 2.12
N MET A 134 -7.02 -28.92 2.61
CA MET A 134 -8.47 -28.79 2.49
C MET A 134 -8.91 -28.56 1.04
N ALA A 135 -8.15 -27.77 0.26
CA ALA A 135 -8.40 -27.59 -1.17
C ALA A 135 -8.27 -28.90 -1.98
N LYS A 136 -7.39 -29.83 -1.56
CA LYS A 136 -7.29 -31.17 -2.18
C LYS A 136 -8.41 -32.12 -1.76
N LYS A 137 -8.91 -32.01 -0.54
CA LYS A 137 -10.01 -32.87 -0.03
C LYS A 137 -11.41 -32.45 -0.48
N GLY A 138 -11.58 -31.22 -0.99
CA GLY A 138 -12.86 -30.73 -1.53
C GLY A 138 -13.12 -31.02 -3.02
N VAL A 139 -12.24 -31.76 -3.71
CA VAL A 139 -12.33 -32.05 -5.15
C VAL A 139 -12.32 -33.57 -5.45
N SER A 140 -12.80 -34.40 -4.52
CA SER A 140 -13.11 -35.81 -4.81
C SER A 140 -14.44 -36.22 -4.20
#